data_AF-A0A932H6B7-F1
#
_entry.id   AF-A0A932H6B7-F1
#
_cell.length_a   1.000
_cell.length_b   1.000
_cell.length_c   1.000
_cell.angle_alpha   90.00
_cell.angle_beta   90.00
_cell.angle_gamma   90.00
#
_symmetry.space_group_name_H-M   'P 1'
#
loop_
_entity.id
_entity.type
_entity.pdbx_description
1 polymer ?
#
loop_
_entity_poly.entity_id
_entity_poly.type
_entity_poly.pdbx_seq_one_letter_code
_entity_poly.pdbx_strand_id
1 'polypeptide(L)'
;MSEQFTPAEEKNLAPFFTNLNEPVFGLKLPQEVAGALFSRYSRSAKSLRRTFLDEFLGDPELALKDLLGGQALASGDSAALKKARAFYERVLVGYGDDSVAQLGAAHIACERISNVAVNILEDARIGIAPLEKSTRYVRFDQKDESGNYAFYREPRIMASPHRTAYLELLNLLFETYSRQIDPVIEFVKRSLPIQKIEIRDPKTGKAVSYKEAERDEKLKK
;
A
#
# COMPACT_ATOMS: atom_id res chain seq x y z
N MET A 1 -29.96 16.16 -6.65
CA MET A 1 -31.05 16.43 -5.67
C MET A 1 -30.56 15.94 -4.31
N SER A 2 -30.68 16.75 -3.26
CA SER A 2 -30.40 16.29 -1.90
C SER A 2 -31.46 15.27 -1.52
N GLU A 3 -31.04 14.02 -1.33
CA GLU A 3 -31.95 12.96 -0.93
C GLU A 3 -32.31 13.14 0.55
N GLN A 4 -33.60 13.08 0.86
CA GLN A 4 -34.10 13.25 2.23
C GLN A 4 -34.23 11.89 2.92
N PHE A 5 -33.58 11.76 4.07
CA PHE A 5 -33.66 10.59 4.94
C PHE A 5 -34.47 10.93 6.19
N THR A 6 -35.22 9.96 6.71
CA THR A 6 -35.87 10.09 8.02
C THR A 6 -34.83 10.05 9.15
N PRO A 7 -35.13 10.59 10.34
CA PRO A 7 -34.19 10.55 11.47
C PRO A 7 -33.71 9.14 11.84
N ALA A 8 -34.56 8.13 11.64
CA ALA A 8 -34.20 6.73 11.87
C ALA A 8 -33.22 6.20 10.80
N GLU A 9 -33.45 6.54 9.53
CA GLU A 9 -32.55 6.19 8.42
C GLU A 9 -31.20 6.90 8.56
N GLU A 10 -31.18 8.17 8.94
CA GLU A 10 -29.95 8.93 9.19
C GLU A 10 -29.11 8.28 10.29
N LYS A 11 -29.74 7.90 11.41
CA LYS A 11 -29.07 7.19 12.50
C LYS A 11 -28.45 5.87 12.04
N ASN A 12 -29.12 5.17 11.14
CA ASN A 12 -28.65 3.90 10.59
C ASN A 12 -27.53 4.07 9.55
N LEU A 13 -27.51 5.17 8.80
CA LEU A 13 -26.51 5.48 7.78
C LEU A 13 -25.24 6.14 8.34
N ALA A 14 -25.36 6.97 9.38
CA ALA A 14 -24.27 7.76 9.93
C ALA A 14 -22.96 6.99 10.24
N PRO A 15 -22.98 5.72 10.67
CA PRO A 15 -21.76 4.94 10.88
C PRO A 15 -20.94 4.68 9.60
N PHE A 16 -21.59 4.66 8.43
CA PHE A 16 -21.01 4.16 7.18
C PHE A 16 -20.56 5.25 6.21
N PHE A 17 -20.87 6.52 6.49
CA PHE A 17 -20.56 7.65 5.60
C PHE A 17 -19.92 8.81 6.39
N THR A 18 -19.13 9.65 5.73
CA THR A 18 -18.55 10.85 6.38
C THR A 18 -19.57 11.98 6.55
N ASN A 19 -20.55 12.07 5.65
CA ASN A 19 -21.72 12.96 5.72
C ASN A 19 -22.89 12.35 4.93
N LEU A 20 -24.13 12.81 5.17
CA LEU A 20 -25.34 12.27 4.55
C LEU A 20 -26.04 13.22 3.57
N ASN A 21 -25.66 14.49 3.58
CA ASN A 21 -26.37 15.58 2.92
C ASN A 21 -25.53 16.32 1.88
N GLU A 22 -24.21 16.15 1.86
CA GLU A 22 -23.34 16.78 0.87
C GLU A 22 -23.15 15.88 -0.37
N PRO A 23 -22.89 16.47 -1.55
CA PRO A 23 -22.63 15.73 -2.78
C PRO A 23 -21.29 14.99 -2.78
N VAL A 24 -20.33 15.39 -1.93
CA VAL A 24 -19.01 14.76 -1.80
C VAL A 24 -18.89 14.13 -0.42
N PHE A 25 -18.60 12.84 -0.37
CA PHE A 25 -18.55 12.07 0.88
C PHE A 25 -17.65 10.84 0.74
N GLY A 26 -17.16 10.34 1.87
CA GLY A 26 -16.38 9.11 1.95
C GLY A 26 -17.21 7.94 2.51
N LEU A 27 -16.85 6.73 2.11
CA LEU A 27 -17.39 5.48 2.65
C LEU A 27 -16.54 5.00 3.82
N LYS A 28 -17.19 4.53 4.88
CA LYS A 28 -16.62 3.86 6.05
C LYS A 28 -17.04 2.39 6.03
N LEU A 29 -16.81 1.72 4.90
CA LEU A 29 -17.24 0.35 4.62
C LEU A 29 -16.02 -0.52 4.33
N PRO A 30 -16.07 -1.83 4.64
CA PRO A 30 -15.11 -2.79 4.07
C PRO A 30 -15.07 -2.71 2.55
N GLN A 31 -13.91 -2.95 1.95
CA GLN A 31 -13.70 -2.76 0.50
C GLN A 31 -14.61 -3.66 -0.34
N GLU A 32 -14.89 -4.88 0.11
CA GLU A 32 -15.76 -5.84 -0.55
C GLU A 32 -17.20 -5.29 -0.63
N VAL A 33 -17.68 -4.70 0.46
CA VAL A 33 -19.03 -4.10 0.52
C VAL A 33 -19.09 -2.84 -0.33
N ALA A 34 -18.04 -2.00 -0.30
CA ALA A 34 -17.96 -0.81 -1.13
C ALA A 34 -17.96 -1.15 -2.63
N GLY A 35 -17.18 -2.16 -3.04
CA GLY A 35 -17.12 -2.62 -4.43
C GLY A 35 -18.47 -3.13 -4.92
N ALA A 36 -19.14 -3.97 -4.13
CA ALA A 36 -20.48 -4.46 -4.46
C ALA A 36 -21.52 -3.33 -4.53
N LEU A 37 -21.44 -2.34 -3.62
CA LEU A 37 -22.31 -1.18 -3.61
C LEU A 37 -22.11 -0.31 -4.87
N PHE A 38 -20.87 -0.03 -5.27
CA PHE A 38 -20.59 0.72 -6.49
C PHE A 38 -21.08 -0.01 -7.75
N SER A 39 -20.92 -1.34 -7.79
CA SER A 39 -21.49 -2.18 -8.87
C SER A 39 -22.99 -1.97 -9.00
N ARG A 40 -23.75 -2.09 -7.89
CA ARG A 40 -25.21 -1.87 -7.87
C ARG A 40 -25.59 -0.42 -8.18
N TYR A 41 -24.89 0.53 -7.61
CA TYR A 41 -25.14 1.96 -7.82
C TYR A 41 -24.97 2.38 -9.28
N SER A 42 -23.97 1.85 -9.99
CA SER A 42 -23.71 2.17 -11.40
C SER A 42 -24.89 1.88 -12.35
N ARG A 43 -25.83 1.01 -11.92
CA ARG A 43 -27.01 0.57 -12.70
C ARG A 43 -28.33 1.00 -12.05
N SER A 44 -28.28 1.88 -11.05
CA SER A 44 -29.44 2.36 -10.29
C SER A 44 -29.68 3.86 -10.55
N ALA A 45 -30.95 4.27 -10.56
CA ALA A 45 -31.32 5.69 -10.59
C ALA A 45 -31.34 6.34 -9.18
N LYS A 46 -31.20 5.54 -8.12
CA LYS A 46 -31.16 6.00 -6.72
C LYS A 46 -29.76 6.55 -6.39
N SER A 47 -29.63 7.38 -5.34
CA SER A 47 -28.29 7.69 -4.83
C SER A 47 -27.61 6.46 -4.23
N LEU A 48 -26.29 6.55 -4.08
CA LEU A 48 -25.50 5.50 -3.47
C LEU A 48 -25.91 5.22 -2.01
N ARG A 49 -26.26 6.26 -1.23
CA ARG A 49 -26.73 6.10 0.16
C ARG A 49 -28.08 5.41 0.25
N ARG A 50 -29.02 5.75 -0.65
CA ARG A 50 -30.33 5.08 -0.72
C ARG A 50 -30.21 3.64 -1.21
N THR A 51 -29.37 3.39 -2.22
CA THR A 51 -29.06 2.03 -2.69
C THR A 51 -28.50 1.17 -1.55
N PHE A 52 -27.56 1.72 -0.76
CA PHE A 52 -27.03 1.04 0.41
C PHE A 52 -28.09 0.77 1.48
N LEU A 53 -28.90 1.78 1.82
CA LEU A 53 -29.95 1.64 2.83
C LEU A 53 -30.95 0.53 2.46
N ASP A 54 -31.46 0.58 1.24
CA ASP A 54 -32.55 -0.27 0.79
C ASP A 54 -32.08 -1.71 0.50
N GLU A 55 -30.89 -1.86 -0.12
CA GLU A 55 -30.44 -3.15 -0.66
C GLU A 55 -29.34 -3.83 0.17
N PHE A 56 -28.61 -3.10 1.02
CA PHE A 56 -27.46 -3.64 1.77
C PHE A 56 -27.70 -3.66 3.27
N LEU A 57 -28.24 -2.57 3.83
CA LEU A 57 -28.50 -2.49 5.27
C LEU A 57 -29.79 -3.23 5.67
N GLY A 58 -30.74 -3.33 4.75
CA GLY A 58 -31.97 -4.11 4.90
C GLY A 58 -31.81 -5.61 4.64
N ASP A 59 -30.68 -6.06 4.11
CA ASP A 59 -30.44 -7.47 3.80
C ASP A 59 -29.99 -8.24 5.06
N PRO A 60 -30.81 -9.17 5.59
CA PRO A 60 -30.48 -9.95 6.78
C PRO A 60 -29.28 -10.88 6.57
N GLU A 61 -28.87 -11.16 5.33
CA GLU A 61 -27.68 -11.97 5.04
C GLU A 61 -26.37 -11.18 5.19
N LEU A 62 -26.37 -9.86 4.99
CA LEU A 62 -25.13 -9.06 5.03
C LEU A 62 -24.60 -8.81 6.44
N ALA A 63 -25.45 -8.89 7.47
CA ALA A 63 -25.10 -8.67 8.88
C ALA A 63 -24.19 -7.45 9.11
N LEU A 64 -24.40 -6.35 8.35
CA LEU A 64 -23.47 -5.22 8.31
C LEU A 64 -23.28 -4.51 9.65
N LYS A 65 -24.28 -4.62 10.53
CA LYS A 65 -24.22 -4.14 11.91
C LYS A 65 -23.12 -4.83 12.72
N ASP A 66 -22.79 -6.08 12.39
CA ASP A 66 -21.75 -6.86 13.06
C ASP A 66 -20.34 -6.47 12.55
N LEU A 67 -20.23 -5.97 11.31
CA LEU A 67 -18.96 -5.50 10.72
C LEU A 67 -18.49 -4.15 11.29
N LEU A 68 -19.42 -3.30 11.74
CA LEU A 68 -19.11 -2.01 12.39
C LEU A 68 -18.38 -2.16 13.74
N GLY A 69 -18.39 -3.34 14.35
CA GLY A 69 -17.80 -3.60 15.66
C GLY A 69 -16.27 -3.64 15.70
N GLY A 70 -15.57 -3.36 14.60
CA GLY A 70 -14.11 -3.27 14.54
C GLY A 70 -13.35 -4.58 14.79
N GLN A 71 -14.04 -5.68 15.13
CA GLN A 71 -13.42 -6.98 15.42
C GLN A 71 -13.22 -7.87 14.19
N ALA A 72 -13.65 -7.45 13.00
CA ALA A 72 -13.59 -8.28 11.79
C ALA A 72 -12.17 -8.45 11.19
N LEU A 73 -11.15 -7.77 11.72
CA LEU A 73 -9.78 -7.85 11.20
C LEU A 73 -8.91 -8.94 11.87
N ALA A 74 -9.38 -9.61 12.93
CA ALA A 74 -8.52 -10.49 13.74
C ALA A 74 -8.65 -12.00 13.45
N SER A 75 -9.67 -12.46 12.72
CA SER A 75 -9.80 -13.88 12.38
C SER A 75 -10.51 -14.04 11.03
N GLY A 76 -9.79 -14.60 10.04
CA GLY A 76 -10.27 -14.80 8.67
C GLY A 76 -11.43 -15.80 8.50
N ASP A 77 -12.10 -16.16 9.60
CA ASP A 77 -13.08 -17.26 9.67
C ASP A 77 -14.38 -16.87 10.40
N SER A 78 -14.62 -15.56 10.61
CA SER A 78 -15.89 -15.11 11.20
C SER A 78 -17.07 -15.41 10.25
N ALA A 79 -18.21 -15.82 10.82
CA ALA A 79 -19.42 -16.09 10.03
C ALA A 79 -19.87 -14.86 9.21
N ALA A 80 -19.62 -13.65 9.73
CA ALA A 80 -19.88 -12.40 9.02
C ALA A 80 -18.97 -12.24 7.78
N LEU A 81 -17.67 -12.60 7.88
CA LEU A 81 -16.75 -12.58 6.74
C LEU A 81 -17.15 -13.60 5.66
N LYS A 82 -17.59 -14.80 6.04
CA LYS A 82 -18.06 -15.81 5.08
C LYS A 82 -19.30 -15.35 4.32
N LYS A 83 -20.26 -14.72 5.01
CA LYS A 83 -21.45 -14.13 4.38
C LYS A 83 -21.10 -12.96 3.47
N ALA A 84 -20.21 -12.07 3.91
CA ALA A 84 -19.73 -10.96 3.10
C ALA A 84 -18.99 -11.43 1.83
N ARG A 85 -18.16 -12.49 1.93
CA ARG A 85 -17.49 -13.10 0.76
C ARG A 85 -18.48 -13.77 -0.19
N ALA A 86 -19.43 -14.56 0.30
CA ALA A 86 -20.44 -15.20 -0.55
C ALA A 86 -21.32 -14.17 -1.27
N PHE A 87 -21.65 -13.06 -0.59
CA PHE A 87 -22.30 -11.93 -1.23
C PHE A 87 -21.41 -11.27 -2.29
N TYR A 88 -20.14 -11.01 -1.97
CA TYR A 88 -19.18 -10.42 -2.89
C TYR A 88 -18.97 -11.28 -4.14
N GLU A 89 -18.86 -12.61 -3.99
CA GLU A 89 -18.79 -13.57 -5.10
C GLU A 89 -20.06 -13.56 -5.95
N ARG A 90 -21.25 -13.57 -5.34
CA ARG A 90 -22.52 -13.49 -6.07
C ARG A 90 -22.61 -12.21 -6.91
N VAL A 91 -22.14 -11.09 -6.35
CA VAL A 91 -22.10 -9.80 -7.03
C VAL A 91 -21.03 -9.80 -8.14
N LEU A 92 -19.79 -10.22 -7.87
CA LEU A 92 -18.74 -10.30 -8.90
C LEU A 92 -19.12 -11.23 -10.07
N VAL A 93 -19.57 -12.45 -9.76
CA VAL A 93 -19.95 -13.46 -10.76
C VAL A 93 -21.17 -13.02 -11.56
N GLY A 94 -22.15 -12.35 -10.93
CA GLY A 94 -23.36 -11.90 -11.60
C GLY A 94 -23.17 -10.69 -12.52
N TYR A 95 -22.12 -9.87 -12.31
CA TYR A 95 -22.01 -8.57 -12.96
C TYR A 95 -20.81 -8.40 -13.90
N GLY A 96 -19.81 -9.29 -13.84
CA GLY A 96 -18.83 -9.51 -14.93
C GLY A 96 -18.06 -8.28 -15.41
N ASP A 97 -17.83 -7.31 -14.54
CA ASP A 97 -17.22 -6.02 -14.90
C ASP A 97 -15.88 -5.86 -14.17
N ASP A 98 -14.79 -5.79 -14.95
CA ASP A 98 -13.42 -5.63 -14.46
C ASP A 98 -13.25 -4.39 -13.56
N SER A 99 -14.11 -3.38 -13.72
CA SER A 99 -14.11 -2.16 -12.90
C SER A 99 -14.47 -2.41 -11.43
N VAL A 100 -15.26 -3.45 -11.13
CA VAL A 100 -15.60 -3.83 -9.74
C VAL A 100 -14.45 -4.58 -9.09
N ALA A 101 -13.77 -5.43 -9.86
CA ALA A 101 -12.60 -6.17 -9.39
C ALA A 101 -11.44 -5.23 -9.00
N GLN A 102 -11.28 -4.10 -9.71
CA GLN A 102 -10.29 -3.06 -9.39
C GLN A 102 -10.51 -2.38 -8.02
N LEU A 103 -11.69 -2.51 -7.43
CA LEU A 103 -11.99 -1.93 -6.11
C LEU A 103 -11.49 -2.82 -4.95
N GLY A 104 -11.11 -4.07 -5.22
CA GLY A 104 -10.45 -4.93 -4.26
C GLY A 104 -8.93 -4.70 -4.24
N ALA A 105 -8.36 -4.45 -3.06
CA ALA A 105 -6.92 -4.38 -2.89
C ALA A 105 -6.34 -5.70 -2.40
N ALA A 106 -5.22 -6.13 -2.98
CA ALA A 106 -4.38 -7.17 -2.42
C ALA A 106 -3.05 -6.56 -1.97
N HIS A 107 -2.59 -6.93 -0.78
CA HIS A 107 -1.25 -6.58 -0.30
C HIS A 107 -0.36 -7.80 -0.52
N ILE A 108 0.68 -7.64 -1.34
CA ILE A 108 1.62 -8.71 -1.69
C ILE A 108 2.99 -8.32 -1.18
N ALA A 109 3.59 -9.18 -0.35
CA ALA A 109 4.98 -9.06 0.06
C ALA A 109 5.86 -9.95 -0.83
N CYS A 110 6.78 -9.33 -1.56
CA CYS A 110 7.74 -10.02 -2.41
C CYS A 110 9.13 -9.94 -1.76
N GLU A 111 9.68 -11.07 -1.34
CA GLU A 111 11.01 -11.15 -0.71
C GLU A 111 12.00 -11.94 -1.57
N ARG A 112 13.28 -11.59 -1.46
CA ARG A 112 14.39 -12.22 -2.21
C ARG A 112 14.20 -12.20 -3.74
N ILE A 113 13.54 -11.16 -4.24
CA ILE A 113 13.42 -10.88 -5.67
C ILE A 113 14.61 -10.08 -6.18
N SER A 114 15.01 -10.29 -7.43
CA SER A 114 16.12 -9.54 -8.04
C SER A 114 15.69 -8.13 -8.42
N ASN A 115 16.61 -7.17 -8.46
CA ASN A 115 16.32 -5.80 -8.90
C ASN A 115 15.71 -5.76 -10.33
N VAL A 116 16.10 -6.71 -11.19
CA VAL A 116 15.50 -6.83 -12.53
C VAL A 116 14.02 -7.21 -12.44
N ALA A 117 13.67 -8.15 -11.56
CA ALA A 117 12.28 -8.54 -11.34
C ALA A 117 11.47 -7.42 -10.66
N VAL A 118 12.07 -6.70 -9.69
CA VAL A 118 11.45 -5.52 -9.07
C VAL A 118 11.06 -4.50 -10.14
N ASN A 119 11.98 -4.15 -11.04
CA ASN A 119 11.70 -3.19 -12.10
C ASN A 119 10.51 -3.61 -12.99
N ILE A 120 10.40 -4.90 -13.31
CA ILE A 120 9.28 -5.42 -14.11
C ILE A 120 7.96 -5.34 -13.31
N LEU A 121 7.98 -5.68 -12.02
CA LEU A 121 6.79 -5.62 -11.16
C LEU A 121 6.29 -4.17 -10.99
N GLU A 122 7.20 -3.23 -10.77
CA GLU A 122 6.86 -1.83 -10.49
C GLU A 122 6.51 -1.03 -11.74
N ASP A 123 6.97 -1.46 -12.92
CA ASP A 123 6.58 -0.82 -14.19
C ASP A 123 5.14 -1.15 -14.61
N ALA A 124 4.48 -2.12 -13.94
CA ALA A 124 3.05 -2.38 -14.07
C ALA A 124 2.22 -1.32 -13.29
N ARG A 125 2.24 -0.07 -13.76
CA ARG A 125 1.80 1.13 -13.02
C ARG A 125 0.30 1.25 -12.70
N ILE A 126 -0.56 0.44 -13.32
CA ILE A 126 -2.02 0.61 -13.15
C ILE A 126 -2.49 -0.24 -11.96
N GLY A 127 -2.93 0.44 -10.89
CA GLY A 127 -3.56 -0.20 -9.75
C GLY A 127 -2.61 -0.77 -8.68
N ILE A 128 -1.29 -0.61 -8.84
CA ILE A 128 -0.29 -1.04 -7.85
C ILE A 128 0.36 0.20 -7.21
N ALA A 129 0.55 0.15 -5.89
CA ALA A 129 1.31 1.13 -5.12
C ALA A 129 2.53 0.44 -4.49
N PRO A 130 3.67 0.35 -5.21
CA PRO A 130 4.82 -0.38 -4.72
C PRO A 130 5.52 0.35 -3.57
N LEU A 131 6.09 -0.42 -2.65
CA LEU A 131 6.94 0.07 -1.59
C LEU A 131 8.20 -0.79 -1.51
N GLU A 132 9.28 -0.32 -2.14
CA GLU A 132 10.57 -1.02 -2.17
C GLU A 132 11.44 -0.66 -0.95
N LYS A 133 12.25 -1.62 -0.49
CA LYS A 133 13.35 -1.33 0.43
C LYS A 133 14.38 -0.42 -0.24
N SER A 134 14.48 0.81 0.23
CA SER A 134 15.44 1.79 -0.28
C SER A 134 16.89 1.41 0.03
N THR A 135 17.70 1.27 -1.01
CA THR A 135 19.16 1.10 -0.92
C THR A 135 19.90 2.31 -0.32
N ARG A 136 19.21 3.44 -0.15
CA ARG A 136 19.75 4.61 0.58
C ARG A 136 19.78 4.42 2.09
N TYR A 137 18.93 3.55 2.63
CA TYR A 137 18.78 3.33 4.07
C TYR A 137 19.11 1.90 4.50
N VAL A 138 18.95 0.93 3.59
CA VAL A 138 19.18 -0.48 3.87
C VAL A 138 20.39 -0.97 3.07
N ARG A 139 21.35 -1.56 3.78
CA ARG A 139 22.51 -2.23 3.19
C ARG A 139 22.15 -3.66 2.77
N PHE A 140 22.57 -4.06 1.57
CA PHE A 140 22.34 -5.39 0.99
C PHE A 140 23.63 -6.21 0.82
N ASP A 141 24.72 -5.77 1.42
CA ASP A 141 26.03 -6.40 1.34
C ASP A 141 26.30 -7.36 2.50
N GLN A 142 25.26 -7.82 3.18
CA GLN A 142 25.40 -8.84 4.21
C GLN A 142 25.39 -10.22 3.56
N LYS A 143 26.28 -11.09 4.03
CA LYS A 143 26.32 -12.49 3.62
C LYS A 143 25.30 -13.29 4.41
N ASP A 144 24.72 -14.31 3.78
CA ASP A 144 23.86 -15.27 4.45
C ASP A 144 24.66 -16.22 5.35
N GLU A 145 23.96 -17.13 6.05
CA GLU A 145 24.56 -18.13 6.94
C GLU A 145 25.55 -19.06 6.21
N SER A 146 25.42 -19.19 4.88
CA SER A 146 26.33 -19.97 4.04
C SER A 146 27.48 -19.14 3.46
N GLY A 147 27.63 -17.88 3.89
CA GLY A 147 28.70 -16.99 3.46
C GLY A 147 28.50 -16.37 2.07
N ASN A 148 27.28 -16.42 1.52
CA ASN A 148 26.99 -15.93 0.17
C ASN A 148 26.34 -14.55 0.17
N TYR A 149 26.67 -13.73 -0.82
CA TYR A 149 25.89 -12.53 -1.13
C TYR A 149 24.56 -12.88 -1.80
N ALA A 150 23.57 -12.02 -1.56
CA ALA A 150 22.20 -12.18 -2.04
C ALA A 150 22.01 -11.71 -3.50
N PHE A 151 22.75 -12.32 -4.44
CA PHE A 151 22.51 -12.14 -5.88
C PHE A 151 21.85 -13.36 -6.50
N TYR A 152 21.04 -13.12 -7.53
CA TYR A 152 20.34 -14.17 -8.26
C TYR A 152 21.33 -15.02 -9.06
N ARG A 153 21.20 -16.34 -8.98
CA ARG A 153 22.01 -17.30 -9.75
C ARG A 153 21.15 -17.85 -10.88
N GLU A 154 21.21 -17.19 -12.04
CA GLU A 154 20.36 -17.55 -13.19
C GLU A 154 20.68 -18.98 -13.68
N PRO A 155 19.67 -19.88 -13.76
CA PRO A 155 19.90 -21.30 -14.02
C PRO A 155 20.67 -21.62 -15.31
N ARG A 156 20.43 -20.91 -16.41
CA ARG A 156 21.11 -21.14 -17.69
C ARG A 156 22.58 -20.72 -17.62
N ILE A 157 22.89 -19.60 -16.98
CA ILE A 157 24.28 -19.18 -16.72
C ILE A 157 24.97 -20.20 -15.82
N MET A 158 24.29 -20.69 -14.77
CA MET A 158 24.84 -21.70 -13.86
C MET A 158 25.09 -23.05 -14.55
N ALA A 159 24.32 -23.40 -15.58
CA ALA A 159 24.54 -24.59 -16.39
C ALA A 159 25.54 -24.38 -17.55
N SER A 160 26.06 -23.16 -17.71
CA SER A 160 26.93 -22.80 -18.84
C SER A 160 28.43 -22.76 -18.45
N PRO A 161 29.34 -22.72 -19.45
CA PRO A 161 30.76 -22.48 -19.21
C PRO A 161 31.07 -21.14 -18.52
N HIS A 162 30.13 -20.18 -18.53
CA HIS A 162 30.30 -18.85 -17.94
C HIS A 162 30.01 -18.82 -16.44
N ARG A 163 29.58 -19.93 -15.83
CA ARG A 163 29.24 -20.02 -14.39
C ARG A 163 30.32 -19.42 -13.50
N THR A 164 31.57 -19.85 -13.68
CA THR A 164 32.69 -19.42 -12.82
C THR A 164 32.92 -17.93 -12.94
N ALA A 165 33.03 -17.42 -14.16
CA ALA A 165 33.23 -15.98 -14.42
C ALA A 165 32.09 -15.13 -13.84
N TYR A 166 30.84 -15.59 -13.95
CA TYR A 166 29.68 -14.91 -13.36
C TYR A 166 29.76 -14.83 -11.84
N LEU A 167 30.07 -15.94 -11.17
CA LEU A 167 30.16 -15.99 -9.71
C LEU A 167 31.32 -15.13 -9.19
N GLU A 168 32.48 -15.20 -9.82
CA GLU A 168 33.65 -14.40 -9.45
C GLU A 168 33.38 -12.90 -9.62
N LEU A 169 32.79 -12.51 -10.76
CA LEU A 169 32.44 -11.12 -11.03
C LEU A 169 31.44 -10.57 -10.00
N LEU A 170 30.35 -11.29 -9.72
CA LEU A 170 29.36 -10.80 -8.76
C LEU A 170 29.91 -10.72 -7.34
N ASN A 171 30.69 -11.70 -6.90
CA ASN A 171 31.36 -11.62 -5.59
C ASN A 171 32.31 -10.40 -5.54
N LEU A 172 33.12 -10.19 -6.59
CA LEU A 172 34.01 -9.03 -6.65
C LEU A 172 33.26 -7.70 -6.55
N LEU A 173 32.12 -7.56 -7.22
CA LEU A 173 31.29 -6.36 -7.16
C LEU A 173 30.76 -6.11 -5.74
N PHE A 174 30.20 -7.14 -5.10
CA PHE A 174 29.69 -7.04 -3.73
C PHE A 174 30.79 -6.74 -2.71
N GLU A 175 31.94 -7.42 -2.80
CA GLU A 175 33.08 -7.20 -1.92
C GLU A 175 33.63 -5.78 -2.09
N THR A 176 33.73 -5.31 -3.34
CA THR A 176 34.20 -3.95 -3.63
C THR A 176 33.25 -2.92 -3.04
N TYR A 177 31.94 -3.06 -3.25
CA TYR A 177 30.93 -2.19 -2.64
C TYR A 177 31.02 -2.22 -1.11
N SER A 178 31.03 -3.40 -0.50
CA SER A 178 31.05 -3.58 0.95
C SER A 178 32.28 -2.93 1.59
N ARG A 179 33.45 -3.06 0.94
CA ARG A 179 34.70 -2.44 1.41
C ARG A 179 34.71 -0.92 1.25
N GLN A 180 34.04 -0.38 0.23
CA GLN A 180 34.12 1.04 -0.11
C GLN A 180 33.02 1.90 0.51
N ILE A 181 31.85 1.33 0.82
CA ILE A 181 30.69 2.13 1.24
C ILE A 181 30.96 2.95 2.50
N ASP A 182 31.56 2.34 3.54
CA ASP A 182 31.82 3.04 4.80
C ASP A 182 32.89 4.15 4.64
N PRO A 183 34.05 3.91 3.99
CA PRO A 183 34.99 4.97 3.65
C PRO A 183 34.38 6.12 2.85
N VAL A 184 33.53 5.82 1.87
CA VAL A 184 32.85 6.83 1.05
C VAL A 184 31.88 7.65 1.91
N ILE A 185 31.09 7.01 2.76
CA ILE A 185 30.18 7.70 3.70
C ILE A 185 30.98 8.64 4.61
N GLU A 186 32.10 8.17 5.18
CA GLU A 186 32.95 9.00 6.04
C GLU A 186 33.58 10.17 5.28
N PHE A 187 34.02 9.96 4.05
CA PHE A 187 34.51 11.02 3.19
C PHE A 187 33.41 12.07 2.92
N VAL A 188 32.19 11.63 2.59
CA VAL A 188 31.05 12.53 2.34
C VAL A 188 30.70 13.32 3.60
N LYS A 189 30.63 12.69 4.77
CA LYS A 189 30.38 13.38 6.05
C LYS A 189 31.40 14.49 6.34
N ARG A 190 32.67 14.26 6.01
CA ARG A 190 33.74 15.26 6.19
C ARG A 190 33.67 16.38 5.15
N SER A 191 33.38 16.03 3.90
CA SER A 191 33.36 16.96 2.76
C SER A 191 32.10 17.83 2.74
N LEU A 192 30.97 17.26 3.16
CA LEU A 192 29.66 17.91 3.24
C LEU A 192 29.07 17.72 4.66
N PRO A 193 29.62 18.40 5.68
CA PRO A 193 29.09 18.31 7.03
C PRO A 193 27.66 18.80 7.07
N ILE A 194 26.76 18.02 7.70
CA ILE A 194 25.34 18.35 7.81
C ILE A 194 25.11 19.73 8.46
N GLN A 195 26.02 20.17 9.33
CA GLN A 195 25.96 21.47 9.99
C GLN A 195 26.14 22.65 9.03
N LYS A 196 26.68 22.43 7.83
CA LYS A 196 26.83 23.45 6.78
C LYS A 196 25.61 23.48 5.84
N ILE A 197 24.64 22.59 6.02
CA ILE A 197 23.42 22.57 5.22
C ILE A 197 22.47 23.63 5.77
N GLU A 198 21.95 24.46 4.86
CA GLU A 198 20.84 25.35 5.14
C GLU A 198 19.53 24.65 4.75
N ILE A 199 18.59 24.62 5.68
CA ILE A 199 17.26 24.06 5.49
C ILE A 199 16.33 25.22 5.20
N ARG A 200 15.47 25.05 4.20
CA ARG A 200 14.43 26.04 3.90
C ARG A 200 13.25 25.84 4.85
N ASP A 201 12.92 26.86 5.63
CA ASP A 201 11.73 26.86 6.47
C ASP A 201 10.46 26.86 5.57
N PRO A 202 9.59 25.85 5.68
CA PRO A 202 8.40 25.73 4.83
C PRO A 202 7.34 26.82 5.09
N LYS A 203 7.39 27.52 6.22
CA LYS A 203 6.45 28.60 6.57
C LYS A 203 6.97 29.97 6.18
N THR A 204 8.23 30.25 6.48
CA THR A 204 8.82 31.57 6.24
C THR A 204 9.56 31.65 4.91
N GLY A 205 9.86 30.51 4.29
CA GLY A 205 10.60 30.40 3.04
C GLY A 205 12.08 30.72 3.15
N LYS A 206 12.57 31.12 4.32
CA LYS A 206 13.96 31.54 4.58
C LYS A 206 14.88 30.33 4.79
N ALA A 207 16.16 30.52 4.46
CA ALA A 207 17.21 29.58 4.83
C ALA A 207 17.46 29.68 6.34
N VAL A 208 17.49 28.52 7.00
CA VAL A 208 17.74 28.35 8.42
C VAL A 208 18.89 27.35 8.54
N SER A 209 19.86 27.61 9.43
CA SER A 209 20.97 26.66 9.60
C SER A 209 20.49 25.34 10.19
N TYR A 210 21.18 24.24 9.87
CA TYR A 210 20.85 22.92 10.44
C TYR A 210 20.76 22.94 11.99
N LYS A 211 21.63 23.71 12.67
CA LYS A 211 21.62 23.85 14.15
C LYS A 211 20.36 24.53 14.68
N GLU A 212 19.82 25.50 13.94
CA GLU A 212 18.59 26.19 14.32
C GLU A 212 17.38 25.32 14.03
N ALA A 213 17.38 24.60 12.90
CA ALA A 213 16.36 23.62 12.57
C ALA A 213 16.28 22.48 13.60
N GLU A 214 17.41 22.02 14.12
CA GLU A 214 17.47 20.99 15.19
C GLU A 214 16.84 21.43 16.52
N ARG A 215 16.63 22.73 16.75
CA ARG A 215 15.98 23.25 17.95
C ARG A 215 14.49 23.45 17.77
N ASP A 216 14.01 23.46 16.53
CA ASP A 216 12.59 23.61 16.21
C ASP A 216 11.95 22.22 16.03
N GLU A 217 11.12 21.81 16.98
CA GLU A 217 10.40 20.53 16.90
C GLU A 217 9.49 20.41 15.65
N LYS A 218 9.11 21.53 15.03
CA LYS A 218 8.30 21.53 13.81
C LYS A 218 9.12 21.27 12.55
N LEU A 219 10.45 21.48 12.61
CA LEU A 219 11.39 21.22 11.52
C LEU A 219 12.11 19.86 11.64
N LYS A 220 11.89 19.12 12.74
CA LYS A 220 12.42 17.76 12.97
C LYS A 220 11.64 16.63 12.29
N LYS A 221 10.47 16.91 11.70
CA LYS A 221 9.61 15.93 11.01
C LYS A 221 10.03 15.77 9.57
#